data_AF-A0A959ZWD4-F1
#
_entry.id   AF-A0A959ZWD4-F1
#
_cell.length_a   1.000
_cell.length_b   1.000
_cell.length_c   1.000
_cell.angle_alpha   90.00
_cell.angle_beta   90.00
_cell.angle_gamma   90.00
#
_symmetry.space_group_name_H-M   'P 1'
#
loop_
_entity.id
_entity.type
_entity.pdbx_description
1 polymer ?
#
loop_
_entity_poly.entity_id
_entity_poly.type
_entity_poly.pdbx_seq_one_letter_code
_entity_poly.pdbx_strand_id
1 'polypeptide(L)'
;MPSAASMEPIDRALAPWWTPIRGLLGDQVLYDAHTHIGRNDPDGYRQEPDELIDALDPLGARAVTFPMHEPGGYPEPNDRALAAAAGAPDRIVAFCRVDPRADALAEATRCLDAGALGIKLHPRAEGFTLEEPAVEDLFALAHERRRPILIHAGRGIPALGENAVTLTRRYPDARLILAHAAVSDLAWIWSEMPDHPNLLVDTAWWSPGDMMAMFKLIPSGQIVWASDSPYGRPMNSAVTHLRFALQAGVGADALRSIAGGQIERVLAGEDLEQHGRPPGEATPISPHLERVVDHLVGAVSQVVTGNEPTEPVSLARLACDAGGDDEARPLLDGIHTLIARAGELAEEETGEVRFPPSAVLLTAALSIARTPAAPGPV
;
A
#
# COMPACT_ATOMS: atom_id res chain seq x y z
N MET A 1 6.96 17.41 14.97
CA MET A 1 6.43 17.39 13.59
C MET A 1 7.21 18.41 12.77
N PRO A 2 7.69 18.06 11.57
CA PRO A 2 8.30 19.04 10.67
C PRO A 2 7.33 20.20 10.39
N SER A 3 7.85 21.39 10.07
CA SER A 3 7.00 22.54 9.80
C SER A 3 6.20 22.30 8.52
N ALA A 4 4.93 22.71 8.47
CA ALA A 4 4.09 22.60 7.26
C ALA A 4 4.70 23.25 6.01
N ALA A 5 5.70 24.13 6.15
CA ALA A 5 6.37 24.80 5.03
C ALA A 5 7.36 23.91 4.26
N SER A 6 7.81 22.77 4.83
CA SER A 6 8.76 21.85 4.19
C SER A 6 8.09 20.65 3.50
N MET A 7 6.77 20.51 3.62
CA MET A 7 6.01 19.41 3.01
C MET A 7 5.70 19.71 1.55
N GLU A 8 5.66 18.68 0.70
CA GLU A 8 5.21 18.82 -0.69
C GLU A 8 3.77 19.35 -0.78
N PRO A 9 3.39 20.05 -1.86
CA PRO A 9 2.04 20.63 -2.01
C PRO A 9 0.90 19.63 -1.79
N ILE A 10 1.05 18.42 -2.34
CA ILE A 10 0.07 17.34 -2.19
C ILE A 10 -0.05 16.86 -0.74
N ASP A 11 1.08 16.71 -0.07
CA ASP A 11 1.17 16.29 1.33
C ASP A 11 0.53 17.34 2.25
N ARG A 12 0.73 18.64 1.97
CA ARG A 12 0.05 19.72 2.70
C ARG A 12 -1.47 19.67 2.53
N ALA A 13 -1.97 19.31 1.34
CA ALA A 13 -3.41 19.19 1.10
C ALA A 13 -4.03 18.01 1.89
N LEU A 14 -3.26 16.96 2.16
CA LEU A 14 -3.71 15.76 2.87
C LEU A 14 -3.48 15.81 4.39
N ALA A 15 -2.58 16.66 4.88
CA ALA A 15 -2.28 16.79 6.31
C ALA A 15 -3.52 17.03 7.22
N PRO A 16 -4.53 17.84 6.85
CA PRO A 16 -5.74 17.99 7.64
C PRO A 16 -6.54 16.70 7.79
N TRP A 17 -6.52 15.83 6.77
CA TRP A 17 -7.19 14.52 6.78
C TRP A 17 -6.41 13.47 7.54
N TRP A 18 -5.08 13.61 7.56
CA TRP A 18 -4.19 12.74 8.32
C TRP A 18 -4.32 12.92 9.83
N THR A 19 -4.38 14.17 10.28
CA THR A 19 -4.38 14.55 11.71
C THR A 19 -5.36 13.75 12.58
N PRO A 20 -6.66 13.66 12.26
CA PRO A 20 -7.61 12.91 13.08
C PRO A 20 -7.33 11.39 13.09
N ILE A 21 -6.89 10.82 11.96
CA ILE A 21 -6.54 9.40 11.85
C ILE A 21 -5.31 9.09 12.70
N ARG A 22 -4.27 9.94 12.64
CA ARG A 22 -3.07 9.81 13.47
C ARG A 22 -3.43 9.74 14.95
N GLY A 23 -4.39 10.54 15.41
CA GLY A 23 -4.87 10.52 16.79
C GLY A 23 -5.42 9.17 17.25
N LEU A 24 -6.03 8.39 16.36
CA LEU A 24 -6.58 7.06 16.68
C LEU A 24 -5.49 5.99 16.87
N LEU A 25 -4.29 6.24 16.37
CA LEU A 25 -3.18 5.29 16.43
C LEU A 25 -2.37 5.39 17.74
N GLY A 26 -2.57 6.42 18.55
CA GLY A 26 -1.85 6.61 19.81
C GLY A 26 -0.33 6.61 19.61
N ASP A 27 0.41 5.83 20.38
CA ASP A 27 1.88 5.74 20.25
C ASP A 27 2.35 4.79 19.13
N GLN A 28 1.44 4.12 18.41
CA GLN A 28 1.83 3.24 17.30
C GLN A 28 2.54 4.05 16.20
N VAL A 29 3.74 3.60 15.87
CA VAL A 29 4.53 4.13 14.75
C VAL A 29 4.00 3.51 13.45
N LEU A 30 3.84 4.33 12.41
CA LEU A 30 3.52 3.82 11.07
C LEU A 30 4.72 3.08 10.52
N TYR A 31 4.47 1.91 9.94
CA TYR A 31 5.51 1.11 9.34
C TYR A 31 5.04 0.62 7.98
N ASP A 32 5.59 1.24 6.94
CA ASP A 32 5.29 0.91 5.55
C ASP A 32 5.92 -0.43 5.18
N ALA A 33 5.10 -1.43 4.86
CA ALA A 33 5.58 -2.77 4.54
C ALA A 33 6.13 -2.90 3.09
N HIS A 34 5.97 -1.88 2.24
CA HIS A 34 6.27 -2.00 0.81
C HIS A 34 6.73 -0.65 0.24
N THR A 35 8.05 -0.45 0.17
CA THR A 35 8.66 0.68 -0.55
C THR A 35 9.83 0.20 -1.40
N HIS A 36 10.24 1.02 -2.36
CA HIS A 36 11.30 0.69 -3.31
C HIS A 36 12.34 1.79 -3.37
N ILE A 37 13.59 1.40 -3.62
CA ILE A 37 14.66 2.32 -4.00
C ILE A 37 15.33 1.82 -5.27
N GLY A 38 15.88 2.72 -6.08
CA GLY A 38 16.47 2.35 -7.37
C GLY A 38 16.40 3.46 -8.39
N ARG A 39 17.04 3.23 -9.55
CA ARG A 39 17.13 4.23 -10.62
C ARG A 39 16.85 3.69 -12.02
N ASN A 40 16.88 2.37 -12.20
CA ASN A 40 16.82 1.77 -13.55
C ASN A 40 15.49 1.08 -13.83
N ASP A 41 14.44 1.46 -13.10
CA ASP A 41 13.11 0.88 -13.25
C ASP A 41 12.55 1.12 -14.66
N PRO A 42 12.13 0.07 -15.39
CA PRO A 42 11.56 0.22 -16.73
C PRO A 42 10.27 1.04 -16.78
N ASP A 43 9.53 1.16 -15.66
CA ASP A 43 8.33 2.02 -15.58
C ASP A 43 8.71 3.51 -15.35
N GLY A 44 9.99 3.84 -15.30
CA GLY A 44 10.51 5.21 -15.25
C GLY A 44 10.58 5.83 -13.86
N TYR A 45 10.22 5.07 -12.81
CA TYR A 45 10.31 5.53 -11.43
C TYR A 45 11.75 5.46 -10.91
N ARG A 46 12.04 6.34 -9.95
CA ARG A 46 13.31 6.38 -9.22
C ARG A 46 13.07 6.92 -7.83
N GLN A 47 13.83 6.41 -6.87
CA GLN A 47 13.81 6.89 -5.49
C GLN A 47 15.14 6.54 -4.83
N GLU A 48 15.81 7.54 -4.29
CA GLU A 48 16.97 7.38 -3.43
C GLU A 48 16.56 7.18 -1.98
N PRO A 49 17.42 6.58 -1.13
CA PRO A 49 17.12 6.38 0.29
C PRO A 49 16.69 7.65 1.03
N ASP A 50 17.38 8.78 0.79
CA ASP A 50 17.05 10.04 1.44
C ASP A 50 15.68 10.56 0.98
N GLU A 51 15.32 10.40 -0.31
CA GLU A 51 14.01 10.77 -0.85
C GLU A 51 12.88 9.92 -0.23
N LEU A 52 13.14 8.63 0.04
CA LEU A 52 12.22 7.77 0.78
C LEU A 52 12.05 8.26 2.23
N ILE A 53 13.14 8.58 2.92
CA ILE A 53 13.09 9.10 4.31
C ILE A 53 12.28 10.41 4.35
N ASP A 54 12.56 11.33 3.43
CA ASP A 54 11.85 12.61 3.30
C ASP A 54 10.34 12.40 3.10
N ALA A 55 9.94 11.39 2.31
CA ALA A 55 8.52 11.04 2.11
C ALA A 55 7.85 10.44 3.35
N LEU A 56 8.62 9.80 4.25
CA LEU A 56 8.13 9.19 5.49
C LEU A 56 8.09 10.18 6.66
N ASP A 57 8.91 11.22 6.62
CA ASP A 57 9.09 12.20 7.69
C ASP A 57 7.80 12.92 8.15
N PRO A 58 6.90 13.36 7.25
CA PRO A 58 5.63 13.97 7.65
C PRO A 58 4.75 13.04 8.50
N LEU A 59 4.90 11.72 8.33
CA LEU A 59 4.16 10.71 9.08
C LEU A 59 4.90 10.24 10.34
N GLY A 60 6.21 10.54 10.45
CA GLY A 60 7.08 9.89 11.43
C GLY A 60 7.16 8.37 11.21
N ALA A 61 7.06 7.92 9.96
CA ALA A 61 6.97 6.51 9.60
C ALA A 61 8.34 5.85 9.41
N ARG A 62 8.32 4.52 9.50
CA ARG A 62 9.41 3.59 9.15
C ARG A 62 9.02 2.85 7.87
N ALA A 63 9.97 2.19 7.20
CA ALA A 63 9.69 1.43 6.00
C ALA A 63 10.53 0.16 5.84
N VAL A 64 9.92 -0.84 5.22
CA VAL A 64 10.60 -1.95 4.55
C VAL A 64 10.89 -1.49 3.12
N THR A 65 12.16 -1.47 2.74
CA THR A 65 12.57 -1.12 1.37
C THR A 65 13.27 -2.27 0.68
N PHE A 66 13.16 -2.32 -0.64
CA PHE A 66 13.88 -3.24 -1.50
C PHE A 66 14.18 -2.61 -2.86
N PRO A 67 15.05 -3.21 -3.68
CA PRO A 67 15.29 -2.72 -5.02
C PRO A 67 14.04 -2.68 -5.91
N MET A 68 13.93 -1.62 -6.71
CA MET A 68 13.06 -1.55 -7.89
C MET A 68 13.41 -2.63 -8.92
N HIS A 69 12.69 -2.68 -10.05
CA HIS A 69 13.08 -3.60 -11.11
C HIS A 69 14.40 -3.14 -11.71
N GLU A 70 15.43 -3.99 -11.63
CA GLU A 70 16.78 -3.66 -12.05
C GLU A 70 17.20 -4.67 -13.14
N PRO A 71 17.09 -4.31 -14.44
CA PRO A 71 17.38 -5.23 -15.55
C PRO A 71 18.81 -5.78 -15.57
N GLY A 72 19.74 -5.12 -14.85
CA GLY A 72 21.11 -5.59 -14.66
C GLY A 72 21.30 -6.68 -13.60
N GLY A 73 20.23 -7.06 -12.89
CA GLY A 73 20.27 -8.01 -11.78
C GLY A 73 20.37 -7.33 -10.40
N TYR A 74 20.27 -8.13 -9.34
CA TYR A 74 20.04 -7.63 -7.98
C TYR A 74 21.22 -7.55 -7.01
N PRO A 75 22.43 -8.14 -7.22
CA PRO A 75 23.50 -8.06 -6.23
C PRO A 75 23.89 -6.63 -5.80
N GLU A 76 24.21 -5.76 -6.76
CA GLU A 76 24.55 -4.36 -6.46
C GLU A 76 23.35 -3.56 -5.93
N PRO A 77 22.13 -3.66 -6.50
CA PRO A 77 20.95 -3.02 -5.91
C PRO A 77 20.64 -3.47 -4.48
N ASN A 78 20.79 -4.76 -4.16
CA ASN A 78 20.62 -5.29 -2.80
C ASN A 78 21.66 -4.71 -1.85
N ASP A 79 22.93 -4.56 -2.27
CA ASP A 79 23.97 -3.91 -1.47
C ASP A 79 23.60 -2.45 -1.16
N ARG A 80 22.98 -1.74 -2.10
CA ARG A 80 22.46 -0.38 -1.86
C ARG A 80 21.32 -0.35 -0.84
N ALA A 81 20.39 -1.32 -0.90
CA ALA A 81 19.31 -1.43 0.08
C ALA A 81 19.83 -1.76 1.49
N LEU A 82 20.79 -2.68 1.59
CA LEU A 82 21.47 -3.01 2.84
C LEU A 82 22.21 -1.80 3.42
N ALA A 83 22.92 -1.04 2.57
CA ALA A 83 23.59 0.19 2.99
C ALA A 83 22.60 1.27 3.46
N ALA A 84 21.45 1.42 2.79
CA ALA A 84 20.39 2.33 3.22
C ALA A 84 19.84 1.97 4.61
N ALA A 85 19.54 0.68 4.84
CA ALA A 85 19.10 0.20 6.14
C ALA A 85 20.18 0.39 7.23
N ALA A 86 21.45 0.15 6.91
CA ALA A 86 22.56 0.37 7.84
C ALA A 86 22.78 1.86 8.16
N GLY A 87 22.51 2.75 7.21
CA GLY A 87 22.62 4.20 7.39
C GLY A 87 21.48 4.81 8.20
N ALA A 88 20.30 4.18 8.19
CA ALA A 88 19.10 4.66 8.88
C ALA A 88 18.32 3.51 9.59
N PRO A 89 18.94 2.78 10.53
CA PRO A 89 18.37 1.54 11.10
C PRO A 89 17.07 1.75 11.89
N ASP A 90 16.84 2.95 12.41
CA ASP A 90 15.59 3.30 13.10
C ASP A 90 14.45 3.62 12.11
N ARG A 91 14.76 3.81 10.81
CA ARG A 91 13.81 4.26 9.78
C ARG A 91 13.57 3.24 8.69
N ILE A 92 14.61 2.50 8.27
CA ILE A 92 14.57 1.62 7.11
C ILE A 92 15.08 0.23 7.49
N VAL A 93 14.38 -0.79 7.00
CA VAL A 93 14.88 -2.17 6.94
C VAL A 93 14.91 -2.64 5.49
N ALA A 94 15.90 -3.46 5.13
CA ALA A 94 16.06 -3.96 3.78
C ALA A 94 15.44 -5.35 3.62
N PHE A 95 14.68 -5.55 2.55
CA PHE A 95 14.51 -6.88 1.94
C PHE A 95 15.42 -6.98 0.72
N CYS A 96 15.87 -8.19 0.41
CA CYS A 96 16.57 -8.44 -0.85
C CYS A 96 15.58 -8.83 -1.94
N ARG A 97 15.70 -8.23 -3.12
CA ARG A 97 15.01 -8.69 -4.31
C ARG A 97 15.88 -9.69 -5.04
N VAL A 98 15.29 -10.75 -5.57
CA VAL A 98 16.00 -11.79 -6.32
C VAL A 98 15.22 -12.20 -7.57
N ASP A 99 15.95 -12.70 -8.56
CA ASP A 99 15.39 -13.32 -9.76
C ASP A 99 15.56 -14.84 -9.66
N PRO A 100 14.46 -15.62 -9.50
CA PRO A 100 14.48 -17.08 -9.48
C PRO A 100 15.13 -17.76 -10.70
N ARG A 101 15.34 -17.03 -11.81
CA ARG A 101 16.04 -17.54 -13.01
C ARG A 101 17.56 -17.31 -12.98
N ALA A 102 18.05 -16.56 -12.01
CA ALA A 102 19.46 -16.38 -11.71
C ALA A 102 19.86 -17.28 -10.51
N ASP A 103 20.95 -16.93 -9.81
CA ASP A 103 21.38 -17.62 -8.58
C ASP A 103 20.65 -17.05 -7.34
N ALA A 104 19.31 -17.14 -7.35
CA ALA A 104 18.46 -16.49 -6.36
C ALA A 104 18.71 -16.97 -4.92
N LEU A 105 18.93 -18.28 -4.75
CA LEU A 105 19.13 -18.86 -3.42
C LEU A 105 20.43 -18.39 -2.79
N ALA A 106 21.53 -18.35 -3.56
CA ALA A 106 22.81 -17.86 -3.07
C ALA A 106 22.72 -16.37 -2.71
N GLU A 107 22.08 -15.56 -3.56
CA GLU A 107 21.93 -14.13 -3.32
C GLU A 107 21.01 -13.82 -2.13
N ALA A 108 19.89 -14.52 -1.99
CA ALA A 108 19.02 -14.40 -0.83
C ALA A 108 19.75 -14.79 0.46
N THR A 109 20.49 -15.90 0.45
CA THR A 109 21.30 -16.35 1.60
C THR A 109 22.30 -15.28 2.00
N ARG A 110 23.07 -14.75 1.03
CA ARG A 110 24.05 -13.69 1.24
C ARG A 110 23.43 -12.44 1.85
N CYS A 111 22.31 -11.98 1.30
CA CYS A 111 21.65 -10.77 1.78
C CYS A 111 21.08 -10.94 3.19
N LEU A 112 20.45 -12.08 3.48
CA LEU A 112 19.95 -12.38 4.82
C LEU A 112 21.09 -12.47 5.84
N ASP A 113 22.24 -13.04 5.46
CA ASP A 113 23.46 -13.05 6.31
C ASP A 113 24.03 -11.64 6.52
N ALA A 114 23.86 -10.75 5.53
CA ALA A 114 24.28 -9.36 5.59
C ALA A 114 23.29 -8.42 6.31
N GLY A 115 22.14 -8.92 6.77
CA GLY A 115 21.18 -8.17 7.58
C GLY A 115 19.85 -7.83 6.90
N ALA A 116 19.60 -8.31 5.68
CA ALA A 116 18.25 -8.23 5.11
C ALA A 116 17.25 -9.00 6.00
N LEU A 117 16.05 -8.45 6.17
CA LEU A 117 15.01 -9.00 7.02
C LEU A 117 13.90 -9.71 6.25
N GLY A 118 14.06 -9.92 4.94
CA GLY A 118 13.07 -10.58 4.10
C GLY A 118 13.48 -10.62 2.63
N ILE A 119 12.63 -11.26 1.82
CA ILE A 119 12.85 -11.47 0.39
C ILE A 119 11.70 -10.83 -0.41
N LYS A 120 12.02 -10.15 -1.51
CA LYS A 120 11.05 -9.61 -2.47
C LYS A 120 11.10 -10.41 -3.76
N LEU A 121 9.92 -10.81 -4.26
CA LEU A 121 9.75 -11.50 -5.54
C LEU A 121 8.76 -10.75 -6.43
N HIS A 122 8.99 -10.73 -7.74
CA HIS A 122 8.09 -10.07 -8.69
C HIS A 122 7.85 -10.93 -9.96
N PRO A 123 6.98 -11.96 -9.88
CA PRO A 123 6.77 -12.97 -10.94
C PRO A 123 6.63 -12.42 -12.36
N ARG A 124 5.89 -11.31 -12.52
CA ARG A 124 5.67 -10.66 -13.82
C ARG A 124 6.92 -9.97 -14.40
N ALA A 125 7.74 -9.36 -13.55
CA ALA A 125 8.90 -8.57 -14.00
C ALA A 125 10.05 -9.49 -14.39
N GLU A 126 10.30 -10.54 -13.58
CA GLU A 126 11.35 -11.52 -13.84
C GLU A 126 10.87 -12.73 -14.68
N GLY A 127 9.56 -12.84 -14.96
CA GLY A 127 9.03 -13.84 -15.89
C GLY A 127 9.07 -15.28 -15.38
N PHE A 128 8.73 -15.50 -14.11
CA PHE A 128 8.67 -16.82 -13.46
C PHE A 128 7.29 -17.13 -12.87
N THR A 129 7.01 -18.39 -12.55
CA THR A 129 5.82 -18.83 -11.80
C THR A 129 6.19 -19.31 -10.40
N LEU A 130 5.23 -19.30 -9.47
CA LEU A 130 5.46 -19.74 -8.08
C LEU A 130 5.72 -21.26 -7.95
N GLU A 131 5.50 -22.03 -9.01
CA GLU A 131 5.74 -23.48 -9.04
C GLU A 131 7.20 -23.85 -9.33
N GLU A 132 8.04 -22.87 -9.67
CA GLU A 132 9.41 -23.13 -10.04
C GLU A 132 10.26 -23.61 -8.84
N PRO A 133 11.17 -24.58 -9.03
CA PRO A 133 12.00 -25.11 -7.94
C PRO A 133 12.78 -24.03 -7.17
N ALA A 134 13.28 -23.00 -7.86
CA ALA A 134 13.99 -21.91 -7.20
C ALA A 134 13.07 -21.10 -6.26
N VAL A 135 11.77 -21.00 -6.54
CA VAL A 135 10.82 -20.37 -5.62
C VAL A 135 10.60 -21.25 -4.39
N GLU A 136 10.46 -22.56 -4.59
CA GLU A 136 10.37 -23.52 -3.49
C GLU A 136 11.58 -23.44 -2.55
N ASP A 137 12.80 -23.37 -3.11
CA ASP A 137 14.04 -23.23 -2.33
C ASP A 137 14.08 -21.92 -1.52
N LEU A 138 13.58 -20.82 -2.08
CA LEU A 138 13.47 -19.54 -1.38
C LEU A 138 12.46 -19.60 -0.22
N PHE A 139 11.33 -20.29 -0.40
CA PHE A 139 10.36 -20.53 0.67
C PHE A 139 10.93 -21.43 1.77
N ALA A 140 11.70 -22.45 1.42
CA ALA A 140 12.40 -23.30 2.38
C ALA A 140 13.42 -22.50 3.22
N LEU A 141 14.21 -21.63 2.57
CA LEU A 141 15.14 -20.73 3.25
C LEU A 141 14.42 -19.75 4.18
N ALA A 142 13.33 -19.13 3.70
CA ALA A 142 12.53 -18.20 4.48
C ALA A 142 11.88 -18.89 5.70
N HIS A 143 11.43 -20.12 5.52
CA HIS A 143 10.88 -20.96 6.60
C HIS A 143 11.93 -21.25 7.67
N GLU A 144 13.11 -21.75 7.28
CA GLU A 144 14.22 -22.04 8.19
C GLU A 144 14.63 -20.80 9.00
N ARG A 145 14.68 -19.64 8.34
CA ARG A 145 15.13 -18.37 8.94
C ARG A 145 14.00 -17.56 9.57
N ARG A 146 12.76 -18.04 9.52
CA ARG A 146 11.54 -17.32 9.95
C ARG A 146 11.45 -15.91 9.35
N ARG A 147 11.81 -15.77 8.07
CA ARG A 147 11.81 -14.50 7.34
C ARG A 147 10.60 -14.38 6.42
N PRO A 148 10.05 -13.16 6.25
CA PRO A 148 8.98 -12.91 5.30
C PRO A 148 9.46 -12.95 3.85
N ILE A 149 8.54 -13.34 2.98
CA ILE A 149 8.59 -13.16 1.52
C ILE A 149 7.46 -12.22 1.14
N LEU A 150 7.77 -11.14 0.42
CA LEU A 150 6.78 -10.26 -0.21
C LEU A 150 6.72 -10.56 -1.71
N ILE A 151 5.53 -10.87 -2.24
CA ILE A 151 5.32 -11.21 -3.65
C ILE A 151 4.40 -10.16 -4.27
N HIS A 152 4.80 -9.63 -5.43
CA HIS A 152 3.91 -8.79 -6.23
C HIS A 152 2.67 -9.60 -6.65
N ALA A 153 1.46 -9.12 -6.31
CA ALA A 153 0.20 -9.83 -6.59
C ALA A 153 -0.76 -9.05 -7.53
N GLY A 154 -0.20 -8.22 -8.42
CA GLY A 154 -0.95 -7.55 -9.48
C GLY A 154 -1.32 -8.48 -10.65
N ARG A 155 -2.00 -7.91 -11.65
CA ARG A 155 -2.52 -8.68 -12.81
C ARG A 155 -1.40 -9.41 -13.57
N GLY A 156 -1.75 -10.58 -14.10
CA GLY A 156 -0.93 -11.32 -15.07
C GLY A 156 -0.06 -12.43 -14.47
N ILE A 157 -0.36 -12.87 -13.26
CA ILE A 157 0.33 -13.99 -12.61
C ILE A 157 -0.64 -15.19 -12.52
N PRO A 158 -0.42 -16.26 -13.29
CA PRO A 158 -1.29 -17.44 -13.26
C PRO A 158 -1.31 -18.11 -11.89
N ALA A 159 -2.50 -18.48 -11.42
CA ALA A 159 -2.74 -19.27 -10.20
C ALA A 159 -2.00 -18.76 -8.94
N LEU A 160 -1.81 -17.44 -8.82
CA LEU A 160 -1.04 -16.84 -7.73
C LEU A 160 -1.64 -17.21 -6.36
N GLY A 161 -2.95 -17.05 -6.19
CA GLY A 161 -3.65 -17.40 -4.96
C GLY A 161 -3.48 -18.88 -4.57
N GLU A 162 -3.77 -19.81 -5.48
CA GLU A 162 -3.67 -21.26 -5.23
C GLU A 162 -2.25 -21.69 -4.87
N ASN A 163 -1.25 -21.11 -5.54
CA ASN A 163 0.16 -21.36 -5.24
C ASN A 163 0.56 -20.76 -3.89
N ALA A 164 0.11 -19.54 -3.56
CA ALA A 164 0.35 -18.92 -2.26
C ALA A 164 -0.22 -19.76 -1.10
N VAL A 165 -1.44 -20.27 -1.25
CA VAL A 165 -2.09 -21.19 -0.31
C VAL A 165 -1.28 -22.49 -0.16
N THR A 166 -0.82 -23.07 -1.27
CA THR A 166 -0.01 -24.30 -1.25
C THR A 166 1.32 -24.09 -0.52
N LEU A 167 2.04 -23.01 -0.84
CA LEU A 167 3.33 -22.69 -0.24
C LEU A 167 3.20 -22.37 1.25
N THR A 168 2.21 -21.57 1.65
CA THR A 168 2.00 -21.21 3.06
C THR A 168 1.63 -22.42 3.92
N ARG A 169 0.91 -23.40 3.37
CA ARG A 169 0.63 -24.68 4.05
C ARG A 169 1.88 -25.54 4.23
N ARG A 170 2.76 -25.55 3.23
CA ARG A 170 4.01 -26.33 3.25
C ARG A 170 5.07 -25.71 4.17
N TYR A 171 5.10 -24.38 4.23
CA TYR A 171 6.11 -23.59 4.94
C TYR A 171 5.46 -22.68 5.99
N PRO A 172 4.90 -23.23 7.09
CA PRO A 172 4.10 -22.47 8.05
C PRO A 172 4.88 -21.36 8.78
N ASP A 173 6.20 -21.50 8.96
CA ASP A 173 7.04 -20.44 9.56
C ASP A 173 7.55 -19.40 8.55
N ALA A 174 7.34 -19.60 7.24
CA ALA A 174 7.56 -18.55 6.25
C ALA A 174 6.30 -17.67 6.19
N ARG A 175 6.48 -16.36 6.37
CA ARG A 175 5.37 -15.40 6.24
C ARG A 175 5.32 -14.92 4.80
N LEU A 176 4.16 -15.02 4.17
CA LEU A 176 3.95 -14.54 2.82
C LEU A 176 3.10 -13.28 2.86
N ILE A 177 3.59 -12.19 2.28
CA ILE A 177 2.84 -10.96 2.04
C ILE A 177 2.54 -10.88 0.54
N LEU A 178 1.25 -10.90 0.17
CA LEU A 178 0.80 -10.62 -1.19
C LEU A 178 0.53 -9.13 -1.36
N ALA A 179 1.23 -8.51 -2.30
CA ALA A 179 1.14 -7.07 -2.48
C ALA A 179 -0.18 -6.61 -3.12
N HIS A 180 -0.50 -5.32 -3.03
CA HIS A 180 -1.58 -4.68 -3.77
C HIS A 180 -2.95 -5.33 -3.49
N ALA A 181 -3.26 -5.56 -2.21
CA ALA A 181 -4.50 -6.20 -1.75
C ALA A 181 -4.78 -7.60 -2.34
N ALA A 182 -3.76 -8.26 -2.90
CA ALA A 182 -3.92 -9.49 -3.69
C ALA A 182 -5.00 -9.36 -4.78
N VAL A 183 -5.15 -8.18 -5.39
CA VAL A 183 -6.32 -7.81 -6.22
C VAL A 183 -6.67 -8.81 -7.32
N SER A 184 -5.69 -9.52 -7.88
CA SER A 184 -5.92 -10.51 -8.95
C SER A 184 -6.73 -11.71 -8.49
N ASP A 185 -6.58 -12.11 -7.22
CA ASP A 185 -7.22 -13.27 -6.62
C ASP A 185 -8.12 -12.88 -5.44
N LEU A 186 -8.28 -11.59 -5.15
CA LEU A 186 -8.96 -11.07 -3.96
C LEU A 186 -10.32 -11.74 -3.75
N ALA A 187 -11.10 -11.88 -4.84
CA ALA A 187 -12.44 -12.47 -4.84
C ALA A 187 -12.53 -13.92 -4.34
N TRP A 188 -11.43 -14.64 -4.38
CA TRP A 188 -11.32 -16.02 -3.92
C TRP A 188 -10.47 -16.13 -2.65
N ILE A 189 -9.31 -15.47 -2.63
CA ILE A 189 -8.30 -15.68 -1.57
C ILE A 189 -8.78 -15.29 -0.18
N TRP A 190 -9.73 -14.35 -0.05
CA TRP A 190 -10.29 -13.96 1.25
C TRP A 190 -11.00 -15.12 1.97
N SER A 191 -11.43 -16.18 1.26
CA SER A 191 -12.08 -17.34 1.87
C SER A 191 -11.07 -18.33 2.42
N GLU A 192 -9.88 -18.39 1.80
CA GLU A 192 -8.81 -19.32 2.17
C GLU A 192 -7.94 -18.76 3.30
N MET A 193 -7.73 -17.45 3.33
CA MET A 193 -6.84 -16.80 4.30
C MET A 193 -7.06 -17.18 5.78
N PRO A 194 -8.29 -17.37 6.29
CA PRO A 194 -8.50 -17.82 7.67
C PRO A 194 -7.81 -19.15 8.04
N ASP A 195 -7.60 -20.05 7.07
CA ASP A 195 -6.93 -21.34 7.27
C ASP A 195 -5.40 -21.25 7.05
N HIS A 196 -4.90 -20.06 6.71
CA HIS A 196 -3.50 -19.78 6.36
C HIS A 196 -2.98 -18.58 7.15
N PRO A 197 -2.75 -18.72 8.48
CA PRO A 197 -2.43 -17.58 9.35
C PRO A 197 -1.09 -16.90 9.02
N ASN A 198 -0.20 -17.53 8.26
CA ASN A 198 1.06 -16.97 7.77
C ASN A 198 0.95 -16.30 6.38
N LEU A 199 -0.26 -16.23 5.80
CA LEU A 199 -0.57 -15.46 4.60
C LEU A 199 -1.11 -14.08 4.98
N LEU A 200 -0.51 -13.02 4.48
CA LEU A 200 -0.90 -11.63 4.66
C LEU A 200 -1.11 -10.95 3.30
N VAL A 201 -1.82 -9.83 3.32
CA VAL A 201 -1.93 -8.90 2.19
C VAL A 201 -1.47 -7.51 2.62
N ASP A 202 -0.87 -6.77 1.69
CA ASP A 202 -0.57 -5.36 1.90
C ASP A 202 -1.67 -4.44 1.34
N THR A 203 -1.73 -3.20 1.82
CA THR A 203 -2.78 -2.24 1.44
C THR A 203 -2.48 -1.44 0.17
N ALA A 204 -1.37 -1.68 -0.55
CA ALA A 204 -0.89 -0.79 -1.61
C ALA A 204 -1.72 -0.85 -2.91
N TRP A 205 -2.96 -0.37 -2.82
CA TRP A 205 -3.97 -0.35 -3.87
C TRP A 205 -4.88 0.88 -3.73
N TRP A 206 -5.61 1.22 -4.80
CA TRP A 206 -6.37 2.48 -4.88
C TRP A 206 -7.88 2.30 -4.99
N SER A 207 -8.35 1.15 -5.50
CA SER A 207 -9.75 0.92 -5.87
C SER A 207 -10.63 0.82 -4.61
N PRO A 208 -11.64 1.68 -4.43
CA PRO A 208 -12.45 1.69 -3.22
C PRO A 208 -13.22 0.39 -2.99
N GLY A 209 -13.69 -0.26 -4.06
CA GLY A 209 -14.39 -1.54 -3.97
C GLY A 209 -13.50 -2.66 -3.43
N ASP A 210 -12.28 -2.76 -3.98
CA ASP A 210 -11.30 -3.77 -3.57
C ASP A 210 -10.82 -3.51 -2.13
N MET A 211 -10.55 -2.25 -1.78
CA MET A 211 -10.12 -1.88 -0.42
C MET A 211 -11.20 -2.20 0.62
N MET A 212 -12.47 -1.90 0.32
CA MET A 212 -13.59 -2.27 1.19
C MET A 212 -13.75 -3.79 1.31
N ALA A 213 -13.58 -4.54 0.22
CA ALA A 213 -13.62 -6.01 0.25
C ALA A 213 -12.48 -6.58 1.08
N MET A 214 -11.25 -6.11 0.88
CA MET A 214 -10.07 -6.50 1.65
C MET A 214 -10.30 -6.31 3.15
N PHE A 215 -10.61 -5.08 3.60
CA PHE A 215 -10.80 -4.83 5.03
C PHE A 215 -12.00 -5.55 5.63
N LYS A 216 -13.04 -5.85 4.84
CA LYS A 216 -14.24 -6.52 5.37
C LYS A 216 -14.15 -8.04 5.39
N LEU A 217 -13.47 -8.62 4.41
CA LEU A 217 -13.50 -10.07 4.14
C LEU A 217 -12.20 -10.78 4.52
N ILE A 218 -11.10 -10.06 4.73
CA ILE A 218 -9.86 -10.63 5.25
C ILE A 218 -9.79 -10.39 6.76
N PRO A 219 -9.37 -11.38 7.57
CA PRO A 219 -9.07 -11.15 8.98
C PRO A 219 -8.08 -9.99 9.14
N SER A 220 -8.38 -9.01 9.98
CA SER A 220 -7.55 -7.81 10.10
C SER A 220 -6.11 -8.11 10.56
N GLY A 221 -5.87 -9.25 11.21
CA GLY A 221 -4.52 -9.70 11.58
C GLY A 221 -3.67 -10.13 10.37
N GLN A 222 -4.27 -10.30 9.21
CA GLN A 222 -3.58 -10.69 7.98
C GLN A 222 -3.43 -9.52 7.00
N ILE A 223 -3.56 -8.28 7.48
CA ILE A 223 -3.41 -7.06 6.67
C ILE A 223 -2.27 -6.22 7.24
N VAL A 224 -1.38 -5.73 6.37
CA VAL A 224 -0.30 -4.79 6.71
C VAL A 224 -0.40 -3.53 5.86
N TRP A 225 -0.19 -2.37 6.47
CA TRP A 225 -0.20 -1.10 5.74
C TRP A 225 1.04 -0.97 4.83
N ALA A 226 0.81 -0.47 3.62
CA ALA A 226 1.83 -0.31 2.58
C ALA A 226 1.49 0.81 1.61
N SER A 227 2.50 1.56 1.16
CA SER A 227 2.30 2.64 0.19
C SER A 227 2.74 2.35 -1.23
N ASP A 228 3.66 1.39 -1.44
CA ASP A 228 4.33 1.14 -2.73
C ASP A 228 5.12 2.36 -3.23
N SER A 229 5.69 3.16 -2.31
CA SER A 229 6.52 4.31 -2.67
C SER A 229 7.71 3.87 -3.53
N PRO A 230 8.04 4.57 -4.63
CA PRO A 230 7.46 5.83 -5.12
C PRO A 230 6.32 5.69 -6.14
N TYR A 231 5.84 4.48 -6.44
CA TYR A 231 4.66 4.29 -7.31
C TYR A 231 3.39 4.83 -6.65
N GLY A 232 3.28 4.65 -5.33
CA GLY A 232 2.36 5.36 -4.46
C GLY A 232 3.05 6.41 -3.58
N ARG A 233 2.27 7.02 -2.69
CA ARG A 233 2.74 8.07 -1.78
C ARG A 233 2.38 7.74 -0.33
N PRO A 234 3.34 7.71 0.61
CA PRO A 234 3.08 7.33 2.00
C PRO A 234 1.91 8.07 2.64
N MET A 235 1.87 9.41 2.56
CA MET A 235 0.79 10.19 3.16
C MET A 235 -0.58 9.89 2.54
N ASN A 236 -0.66 9.82 1.22
CA ASN A 236 -1.89 9.47 0.53
C ASN A 236 -2.37 8.08 0.95
N SER A 237 -1.48 7.08 0.96
CA SER A 237 -1.81 5.72 1.37
C SER A 237 -2.24 5.65 2.84
N ALA A 238 -1.57 6.36 3.74
CA ALA A 238 -1.95 6.43 5.16
C ALA A 238 -3.35 7.03 5.35
N VAL A 239 -3.64 8.16 4.67
CA VAL A 239 -4.95 8.80 4.72
C VAL A 239 -6.02 7.90 4.10
N THR A 240 -5.80 7.36 2.91
CA THR A 240 -6.85 6.64 2.18
C THR A 240 -7.11 5.25 2.76
N HIS A 241 -6.06 4.45 3.00
CA HIS A 241 -6.20 3.05 3.42
C HIS A 241 -6.79 2.93 4.83
N LEU A 242 -6.34 3.75 5.78
CA LEU A 242 -6.86 3.70 7.15
C LEU A 242 -8.30 4.22 7.25
N ARG A 243 -8.73 5.12 6.34
CA ARG A 243 -10.14 5.48 6.22
C ARG A 243 -10.99 4.32 5.74
N PHE A 244 -10.53 3.52 4.78
CA PHE A 244 -11.23 2.32 4.36
C PHE A 244 -11.34 1.29 5.49
N ALA A 245 -10.27 1.11 6.28
CA ALA A 245 -10.31 0.26 7.47
C ALA A 245 -11.41 0.71 8.45
N LEU A 246 -11.44 2.01 8.78
CA LEU A 246 -12.47 2.59 9.66
C LEU A 246 -13.88 2.45 9.08
N GLN A 247 -14.06 2.71 7.79
CA GLN A 247 -15.34 2.55 7.09
C GLN A 247 -15.84 1.10 7.12
N ALA A 248 -14.93 0.12 7.04
CA ALA A 248 -15.24 -1.30 7.12
C ALA A 248 -15.57 -1.78 8.56
N GLY A 249 -15.33 -0.94 9.57
CA GLY A 249 -15.57 -1.22 10.98
C GLY A 249 -14.37 -1.80 11.72
N VAL A 250 -13.15 -1.65 11.20
CA VAL A 250 -11.92 -2.11 11.87
C VAL A 250 -11.78 -1.36 13.20
N GLY A 251 -11.69 -2.12 14.30
CA GLY A 251 -11.53 -1.58 15.66
C GLY A 251 -10.14 -0.99 15.89
N ALA A 252 -10.00 -0.18 16.94
CA ALA A 252 -8.77 0.57 17.22
C ALA A 252 -7.52 -0.33 17.37
N ASP A 253 -7.65 -1.49 18.00
CA ASP A 253 -6.52 -2.42 18.21
C ASP A 253 -6.04 -3.01 16.89
N ALA A 254 -6.97 -3.53 16.08
CA ALA A 254 -6.69 -4.03 14.74
C ALA A 254 -6.14 -2.94 13.80
N LEU A 255 -6.60 -1.69 13.95
CA LEU A 255 -6.10 -0.55 13.17
C LEU A 255 -4.62 -0.26 13.50
N ARG A 256 -4.23 -0.31 14.78
CA ARG A 256 -2.82 -0.15 15.20
C ARG A 256 -1.95 -1.32 14.72
N SER A 257 -2.48 -2.54 14.79
CA SER A 257 -1.84 -3.72 14.20
C SER A 257 -1.58 -3.51 12.70
N ILE A 258 -2.59 -3.11 11.91
CA ILE A 258 -2.43 -2.86 10.47
C ILE A 258 -1.44 -1.74 10.18
N ALA A 259 -1.50 -0.63 10.92
CA ALA A 259 -0.70 0.58 10.67
C ALA A 259 0.82 0.38 10.86
N GLY A 260 1.22 -0.58 11.69
CA GLY A 260 2.64 -0.89 11.86
C GLY A 260 2.93 -2.07 12.78
N GLY A 261 2.08 -2.33 13.79
CA GLY A 261 2.36 -3.37 14.78
C GLY A 261 2.52 -4.76 14.18
N GLN A 262 1.75 -5.10 13.14
CA GLN A 262 1.84 -6.43 12.53
C GLN A 262 3.11 -6.61 11.71
N ILE A 263 3.52 -5.61 10.92
CA ILE A 263 4.77 -5.72 10.16
C ILE A 263 6.00 -5.75 11.09
N GLU A 264 5.98 -5.03 12.23
CA GLU A 264 7.04 -5.13 13.24
C GLU A 264 7.21 -6.57 13.72
N ARG A 265 6.10 -7.24 14.00
CA ARG A 265 6.11 -8.63 14.45
C ARG A 265 6.50 -9.60 13.34
N VAL A 266 6.08 -9.33 12.10
CA VAL A 266 6.52 -10.05 10.90
C VAL A 266 8.05 -10.04 10.82
N LEU A 267 8.67 -8.87 10.96
CA LEU A 267 10.12 -8.67 10.88
C LEU A 267 10.89 -9.28 12.06
N ALA A 268 10.30 -9.25 13.26
CA ALA A 268 10.87 -9.83 14.47
C ALA A 268 10.75 -11.37 14.55
N GLY A 269 9.99 -12.00 13.66
CA GLY A 269 9.75 -13.45 13.71
C GLY A 269 8.74 -13.88 14.79
N GLU A 270 7.95 -12.96 15.34
CA GLU A 270 7.01 -13.16 16.46
C GLU A 270 5.59 -13.52 16.04
N ASP A 271 4.89 -14.39 16.76
CA ASP A 271 3.58 -14.97 16.40
C ASP A 271 2.48 -13.96 16.09
N LEU A 272 2.03 -13.78 14.85
CA LEU A 272 1.12 -12.70 14.41
C LEU A 272 -0.09 -12.43 15.32
N GLU A 273 -0.41 -11.13 15.52
CA GLU A 273 -1.61 -10.75 16.25
C GLU A 273 -2.86 -11.28 15.55
N GLN A 274 -3.78 -11.86 16.34
CA GLN A 274 -5.01 -12.45 15.83
C GLN A 274 -6.13 -11.43 15.91
N HIS A 275 -6.44 -10.81 14.78
CA HIS A 275 -7.65 -9.99 14.61
C HIS A 275 -8.54 -10.62 13.55
N GLY A 276 -9.78 -10.94 13.93
CA GLY A 276 -10.78 -11.47 13.01
C GLY A 276 -11.26 -10.44 11.99
N ARG A 277 -12.30 -10.78 11.24
CA ARG A 277 -12.97 -9.82 10.35
C ARG A 277 -13.70 -8.74 11.18
N PRO A 278 -13.81 -7.50 10.68
CA PRO A 278 -14.54 -6.45 11.37
C PRO A 278 -16.00 -6.84 11.68
N PRO A 279 -16.47 -6.68 12.93
CA PRO A 279 -17.83 -7.02 13.30
C PRO A 279 -18.85 -6.06 12.67
N GLY A 280 -20.09 -6.51 12.51
CA GLY A 280 -21.21 -5.68 12.05
C GLY A 280 -21.23 -5.38 10.54
N GLU A 281 -22.14 -4.51 10.10
CA GLU A 281 -22.19 -4.02 8.72
C GLU A 281 -21.33 -2.76 8.56
N ALA A 282 -20.76 -2.55 7.36
CA ALA A 282 -20.11 -1.28 7.06
C ALA A 282 -21.15 -0.15 7.07
N THR A 283 -20.73 1.06 7.48
CA THR A 283 -21.66 2.20 7.49
C THR A 283 -22.15 2.47 6.06
N PRO A 284 -23.47 2.55 5.81
CA PRO A 284 -23.97 2.87 4.49
C PRO A 284 -23.54 4.25 4.04
N ILE A 285 -23.34 4.40 2.73
CA ILE A 285 -23.08 5.69 2.08
C ILE A 285 -24.40 6.27 1.57
N SER A 286 -24.54 7.60 1.65
CA SER A 286 -25.74 8.25 1.14
C SER A 286 -25.78 8.20 -0.40
N PRO A 287 -26.97 8.22 -1.04
CA PRO A 287 -27.07 8.31 -2.49
C PRO A 287 -26.38 9.54 -3.08
N HIS A 288 -26.24 10.62 -2.32
CA HIS A 288 -25.50 11.81 -2.73
C HIS A 288 -24.01 11.52 -2.82
N LEU A 289 -23.41 10.96 -1.76
CA LEU A 289 -22.00 10.58 -1.78
C LEU A 289 -21.70 9.52 -2.83
N GLU A 290 -22.61 8.58 -3.07
CA GLU A 290 -22.40 7.55 -4.11
C GLU A 290 -22.28 8.16 -5.51
N ARG A 291 -23.03 9.24 -5.80
CA ARG A 291 -22.85 9.99 -7.06
C ARG A 291 -21.46 10.61 -7.18
N VAL A 292 -20.93 11.15 -6.08
CA VAL A 292 -19.57 11.72 -6.06
C VAL A 292 -18.53 10.62 -6.29
N VAL A 293 -18.70 9.46 -5.63
CA VAL A 293 -17.86 8.28 -5.82
C VAL A 293 -17.87 7.84 -7.28
N ASP A 294 -19.03 7.65 -7.90
CA ASP A 294 -19.15 7.19 -9.30
C ASP A 294 -18.39 8.09 -10.27
N HIS A 295 -18.56 9.41 -10.13
CA HIS A 295 -17.87 10.38 -10.98
C HIS A 295 -16.36 10.37 -10.75
N LEU A 296 -15.90 10.28 -9.50
CA LEU A 296 -14.47 10.25 -9.18
C LEU A 296 -13.81 8.93 -9.60
N VAL A 297 -14.50 7.79 -9.53
CA VAL A 297 -14.01 6.51 -10.11
C VAL A 297 -13.79 6.67 -11.60
N GLY A 298 -14.75 7.31 -12.30
CA GLY A 298 -14.62 7.65 -13.71
C GLY A 298 -13.40 8.53 -13.98
N ALA A 299 -13.20 9.59 -13.20
CA ALA A 299 -12.07 10.51 -13.33
C ALA A 299 -10.72 9.82 -13.15
N VAL A 300 -10.53 9.08 -12.04
CA VAL A 300 -9.28 8.36 -11.77
C VAL A 300 -8.99 7.33 -12.87
N SER A 301 -10.01 6.62 -13.36
CA SER A 301 -9.85 5.64 -14.44
C SER A 301 -9.38 6.27 -15.76
N GLN A 302 -9.89 7.47 -16.10
CA GLN A 302 -9.44 8.22 -17.28
C GLN A 302 -7.96 8.59 -17.12
N VAL A 303 -7.57 9.18 -15.98
CA VAL A 303 -6.17 9.60 -15.75
C VAL A 303 -5.20 8.42 -15.80
N VAL A 304 -5.53 7.31 -15.12
CA VAL A 304 -4.69 6.11 -15.09
C VAL A 304 -4.51 5.47 -16.48
N THR A 305 -5.45 5.71 -17.40
CA THR A 305 -5.38 5.22 -18.79
C THR A 305 -4.84 6.25 -19.77
N GLY A 306 -4.34 7.40 -19.29
CA GLY A 306 -3.77 8.47 -20.11
C GLY A 306 -4.81 9.32 -20.84
N ASN A 307 -6.05 9.34 -20.35
CA ASN A 307 -7.15 10.13 -20.92
C ASN A 307 -7.52 11.33 -20.04
N GLU A 308 -8.07 12.37 -20.67
CA GLU A 308 -8.55 13.59 -20.02
C GLU A 308 -9.78 13.32 -19.11
N PRO A 309 -9.74 13.66 -17.81
CA PRO A 309 -10.82 13.38 -16.87
C PRO A 309 -11.85 14.53 -16.75
N THR A 310 -11.83 15.52 -17.65
CA THR A 310 -12.57 16.80 -17.52
C THR A 310 -14.05 16.63 -17.21
N GLU A 311 -14.75 15.77 -17.95
CA GLU A 311 -16.19 15.54 -17.76
C GLU A 311 -16.50 14.90 -16.40
N PRO A 312 -15.94 13.74 -16.02
CA PRO A 312 -16.20 13.16 -14.72
C PRO A 312 -15.76 14.04 -13.55
N VAL A 313 -14.66 14.80 -13.67
CA VAL A 313 -14.25 15.78 -12.65
C VAL A 313 -15.29 16.89 -12.49
N SER A 314 -15.82 17.43 -13.60
CA SER A 314 -16.84 18.47 -13.57
C SER A 314 -18.14 17.98 -12.91
N LEU A 315 -18.57 16.76 -13.22
CA LEU A 315 -19.74 16.13 -12.61
C LEU A 315 -19.54 15.87 -11.11
N ALA A 316 -18.34 15.45 -10.69
CA ALA A 316 -18.02 15.30 -9.27
C ALA A 316 -18.10 16.63 -8.51
N ARG A 317 -17.59 17.73 -9.10
CA ARG A 317 -17.69 19.08 -8.50
C ARG A 317 -19.13 19.55 -8.39
N LEU A 318 -19.92 19.42 -9.46
CA LEU A 318 -21.35 19.75 -9.44
C LEU A 318 -22.12 18.95 -8.39
N ALA A 319 -21.76 17.67 -8.21
CA ALA A 319 -22.34 16.86 -7.14
C ALA A 319 -21.92 17.38 -5.76
N CYS A 320 -20.69 17.83 -5.55
CA CYS A 320 -20.27 18.45 -4.30
C CYS A 320 -21.00 19.77 -4.02
N ASP A 321 -21.29 20.57 -5.04
CA ASP A 321 -21.95 21.88 -4.91
C ASP A 321 -23.48 21.79 -4.71
N ALA A 322 -24.06 20.60 -4.94
CA ALA A 322 -25.49 20.38 -4.76
C ALA A 322 -25.90 20.60 -3.29
N GLY A 323 -26.93 21.42 -3.06
CA GLY A 323 -27.55 21.58 -1.75
C GLY A 323 -28.52 20.43 -1.42
N GLY A 324 -28.85 20.26 -0.14
CA GLY A 324 -29.90 19.33 0.32
C GLY A 324 -29.47 18.22 1.27
N ASP A 325 -28.17 18.04 1.50
CA ASP A 325 -27.61 17.13 2.52
C ASP A 325 -26.71 17.94 3.48
N ASP A 326 -27.33 18.49 4.53
CA ASP A 326 -26.65 19.33 5.51
C ASP A 326 -25.67 18.52 6.38
N GLU A 327 -25.87 17.20 6.52
CA GLU A 327 -25.01 16.31 7.32
C GLU A 327 -23.69 16.02 6.61
N ALA A 328 -23.72 15.80 5.28
CA ALA A 328 -22.53 15.54 4.49
C ALA A 328 -21.76 16.81 4.07
N ARG A 329 -22.30 18.01 4.30
CA ARG A 329 -21.75 19.29 3.80
C ARG A 329 -20.25 19.50 4.12
N PRO A 330 -19.74 19.29 5.34
CA PRO A 330 -18.31 19.46 5.63
C PRO A 330 -17.42 18.51 4.80
N LEU A 331 -17.89 17.27 4.59
CA LEU A 331 -17.18 16.28 3.80
C LEU A 331 -17.16 16.69 2.32
N LEU A 332 -18.29 17.13 1.78
CA LEU A 332 -18.43 17.61 0.39
C LEU A 332 -17.56 18.85 0.12
N ASP A 333 -17.47 19.80 1.05
CA ASP A 333 -16.58 20.97 0.93
C ASP A 333 -15.11 20.56 0.90
N GLY A 334 -14.74 19.59 1.74
CA GLY A 334 -13.41 19.00 1.75
C GLY A 334 -13.05 18.30 0.44
N ILE A 335 -13.98 17.49 -0.10
CA ILE A 335 -13.83 16.81 -1.39
C ILE A 335 -13.70 17.84 -2.52
N HIS A 336 -14.56 18.85 -2.56
CA HIS A 336 -14.51 19.91 -3.57
C HIS A 336 -13.15 20.64 -3.54
N THR A 337 -12.62 20.91 -2.34
CA THR A 337 -11.30 21.53 -2.16
C THR A 337 -10.18 20.66 -2.73
N LEU A 338 -10.20 19.34 -2.48
CA LEU A 338 -9.20 18.42 -3.03
C LEU A 338 -9.29 18.33 -4.56
N ILE A 339 -10.50 18.32 -5.13
CA ILE A 339 -10.68 18.34 -6.59
C ILE A 339 -10.12 19.64 -7.20
N ALA A 340 -10.36 20.79 -6.56
CA ALA A 340 -9.81 22.06 -7.03
C ALA A 340 -8.27 22.04 -7.02
N ARG A 341 -7.66 21.53 -5.94
CA ARG A 341 -6.19 21.38 -5.85
C ARG A 341 -5.64 20.39 -6.87
N ALA A 342 -6.36 19.32 -7.17
CA ALA A 342 -5.97 18.40 -8.23
C ALA A 342 -5.93 19.09 -9.61
N GLY A 343 -6.88 20.00 -9.87
CA GLY A 343 -6.89 20.81 -11.09
C GLY A 343 -5.69 21.76 -11.18
N GLU A 344 -5.33 22.44 -10.08
CA GLU A 344 -4.14 23.31 -10.02
C GLU A 344 -2.85 22.53 -10.32
N LEU A 345 -2.69 21.34 -9.75
CA LEU A 345 -1.52 20.49 -10.00
C LEU A 345 -1.48 19.99 -11.45
N ALA A 346 -2.62 19.64 -12.04
CA ALA A 346 -2.70 19.19 -13.43
C ALA A 346 -2.21 20.26 -14.43
N GLU A 347 -2.34 21.54 -14.11
CA GLU A 347 -1.81 22.64 -14.93
C GLU A 347 -0.28 22.76 -14.87
N GLU A 348 0.34 22.32 -13.77
CA GLU A 348 1.79 22.38 -13.53
C GLU A 348 2.52 21.08 -13.95
N GLU A 349 1.78 20.00 -14.17
CA GLU A 349 2.32 18.68 -14.50
C GLU A 349 2.94 18.65 -15.90
N THR A 350 4.22 18.24 -15.95
CA THR A 350 4.96 18.09 -17.20
C THR A 350 5.46 16.66 -17.38
N GLY A 351 5.25 16.08 -18.56
CA GLY A 351 5.73 14.74 -18.91
C GLY A 351 4.70 13.63 -18.62
N GLU A 352 5.03 12.41 -19.04
CA GLU A 352 4.18 11.23 -18.89
C GLU A 352 4.54 10.47 -17.61
N VAL A 353 4.00 10.90 -16.46
CA VAL A 353 4.05 10.11 -15.22
C VAL A 353 2.80 9.25 -15.16
N ARG A 354 2.94 7.94 -14.94
CA ARG A 354 1.81 7.00 -14.92
C ARG A 354 0.77 7.33 -13.85
N PHE A 355 1.19 7.87 -12.71
CA PHE A 355 0.30 8.27 -11.62
C PHE A 355 0.69 9.68 -11.10
N PRO A 356 0.22 10.75 -11.77
CA PRO A 356 0.65 12.10 -11.45
C PRO A 356 0.05 12.62 -10.12
N PRO A 357 0.62 13.65 -9.49
CA PRO A 357 0.10 14.24 -8.25
C PRO A 357 -1.40 14.60 -8.27
N SER A 358 -1.93 15.08 -9.39
CA SER A 358 -3.34 15.36 -9.62
C SER A 358 -4.20 14.09 -9.46
N ALA A 359 -3.77 12.96 -10.04
CA ALA A 359 -4.42 11.66 -9.90
C ALA A 359 -4.45 11.17 -8.44
N VAL A 360 -3.37 11.41 -7.70
CA VAL A 360 -3.28 11.08 -6.27
C VAL A 360 -4.32 11.86 -5.47
N LEU A 361 -4.47 13.17 -5.71
CA LEU A 361 -5.50 13.97 -5.02
C LEU A 361 -6.93 13.57 -5.43
N LEU A 362 -7.17 13.22 -6.69
CA LEU A 362 -8.47 12.66 -7.12
C LEU A 362 -8.76 11.33 -6.42
N THR A 363 -7.76 10.49 -6.22
CA THR A 363 -7.87 9.22 -5.48
C THR A 363 -8.14 9.46 -4.00
N ALA A 364 -7.53 10.48 -3.39
CA ALA A 364 -7.83 10.88 -2.02
C ALA A 364 -9.27 11.37 -1.89
N ALA A 365 -9.72 12.26 -2.78
CA ALA A 365 -11.10 12.76 -2.84
C ALA A 365 -12.10 11.60 -2.98
N LEU A 366 -11.82 10.65 -3.87
CA LEU A 366 -12.61 9.43 -4.07
C LEU A 366 -12.71 8.60 -2.78
N SER A 367 -11.56 8.37 -2.13
CA SER A 367 -11.50 7.58 -0.90
C SER A 367 -12.27 8.26 0.23
N ILE A 368 -12.16 9.58 0.36
CA ILE A 368 -12.91 10.37 1.35
C ILE A 368 -14.41 10.29 1.10
N ALA A 369 -14.86 10.43 -0.15
CA ALA A 369 -16.27 10.29 -0.52
C ALA A 369 -16.82 8.89 -0.18
N ARG A 370 -16.01 7.84 -0.34
CA ARG A 370 -16.39 6.46 -0.02
C ARG A 370 -16.32 6.12 1.47
N THR A 371 -15.73 6.98 2.30
CA THR A 371 -15.45 6.70 3.71
C THR A 371 -16.03 7.76 4.67
N PRO A 372 -17.34 8.06 4.61
CA PRO A 372 -17.94 9.10 5.46
C PRO A 372 -17.90 8.78 6.96
N ALA A 373 -17.76 7.51 7.36
CA ALA A 373 -17.65 7.13 8.77
C ALA A 373 -16.26 7.42 9.37
N ALA A 374 -15.24 7.64 8.53
CA ALA A 374 -13.90 7.98 8.97
C ALA A 374 -13.79 9.49 9.28
N PRO A 375 -13.11 9.88 10.36
CA PRO A 375 -13.10 11.27 10.83
C PRO A 375 -12.46 12.21 9.81
N GLY A 376 -13.04 13.40 9.63
CA GLY A 376 -12.52 14.46 8.78
C GLY A 376 -11.79 15.55 9.58
N PRO A 377 -11.26 16.57 8.89
CA PRO A 377 -10.81 17.80 9.52
C PRO A 377 -11.93 18.40 10.37
N VAL A 378 -11.59 18.94 11.55
CA VAL A 378 -12.51 19.64 12.46
C VAL A 378 -12.60 21.11 12.11
#